data_AF-A0A2V6H1K3-F1
#
_entry.id   AF-A0A2V6H1K3-F1
#
_cell.length_a   1.000
_cell.length_b   1.000
_cell.length_c   1.000
_cell.angle_alpha   90.00
_cell.angle_beta   90.00
_cell.angle_gamma   90.00
#
_symmetry.space_group_name_H-M   'P 1'
#
loop_
_entity.id
_entity.type
_entity.pdbx_description
1 polymer ?
#
loop_
_entity_poly.entity_id
_entity_poly.type
_entity_poly.pdbx_seq_one_letter_code
_entity_poly.pdbx_strand_id
1 'polypeptide(L)'
;MNSYTHPLTNEQAAKLRALLKELGFEFSPKEYTLFFARKNKLSVAVYEKGPKVLVQGKGVGEFVQFELEPKILGEAKLGYEEV
;
A
#
# COMPACT_ATOMS: atom_id res chain seq x y z
N MET A 1 4.15 -12.67 -12.16
CA MET A 1 4.22 -12.32 -10.73
C MET A 1 2.81 -12.35 -10.16
N ASN A 2 2.54 -13.22 -9.18
CA ASN A 2 1.19 -13.41 -8.62
C ASN A 2 0.95 -12.63 -7.32
N SER A 3 2.02 -12.25 -6.63
CA SER A 3 2.00 -11.47 -5.40
C SER A 3 3.30 -10.72 -5.20
N TYR A 4 3.23 -9.63 -4.43
CA TYR A 4 4.38 -8.84 -3.97
C TYR A 4 4.18 -8.48 -2.50
N THR A 5 5.27 -8.47 -1.73
CA THR A 5 5.26 -8.02 -0.33
C THR A 5 6.43 -7.13 -0.03
N HIS A 6 6.22 -6.10 0.79
CA HIS A 6 7.28 -5.21 1.25
C HIS A 6 6.94 -4.67 2.66
N PRO A 7 7.92 -4.56 3.57
CA PRO A 7 7.74 -3.82 4.82
C PRO A 7 7.43 -2.35 4.54
N LEU A 8 6.60 -1.72 5.36
CA LEU A 8 6.25 -0.30 5.27
C LEU A 8 6.54 0.35 6.62
N THR A 9 6.88 1.63 6.60
CA THR A 9 6.72 2.50 7.77
C THR A 9 5.24 2.84 7.97
N ASN A 10 4.87 3.34 9.15
CA ASN A 10 3.52 3.84 9.40
C ASN A 10 3.14 4.99 8.44
N GLU A 11 4.09 5.88 8.14
CA GLU A 11 3.88 6.96 7.17
C GLU A 11 3.63 6.44 5.77
N GLN A 12 4.40 5.44 5.32
CA GLN A 12 4.18 4.81 4.03
C GLN A 12 2.83 4.09 3.97
N ALA A 13 2.42 3.42 5.05
CA ALA A 13 1.10 2.80 5.14
C ALA A 13 -0.03 3.84 5.05
N ALA A 14 0.12 4.98 5.71
CA ALA A 14 -0.85 6.09 5.63
C ALA A 14 -0.92 6.69 4.21
N LYS A 15 0.23 6.95 3.58
CA LYS A 15 0.31 7.42 2.18
C LYS A 15 -0.33 6.42 1.21
N LEU A 16 -0.05 5.12 1.39
CA LEU A 16 -0.62 4.07 0.56
C LEU A 16 -2.15 4.02 0.71
N ARG A 17 -2.68 4.18 1.92
CA ARG A 17 -4.12 4.22 2.15
C ARG A 17 -4.78 5.39 1.40
N ALA A 18 -4.16 6.57 1.44
CA ALA A 18 -4.65 7.74 0.71
C ALA A 18 -4.62 7.51 -0.81
N LEU A 19 -3.50 7.05 -1.35
CA LEU A 19 -3.34 6.74 -2.78
C LEU A 19 -4.39 5.73 -3.26
N LEU A 20 -4.63 4.66 -2.51
CA LEU A 20 -5.64 3.65 -2.88
C LEU A 20 -7.05 4.23 -2.94
N LYS A 21 -7.37 5.18 -2.06
CA LYS A 21 -8.65 5.91 -2.10
C LYS A 21 -8.75 6.79 -3.35
N GLU A 22 -7.69 7.52 -3.69
CA GLU A 22 -7.63 8.34 -4.90
C GLU A 22 -7.74 7.50 -6.18
N LEU A 23 -7.13 6.31 -6.18
CA LEU A 23 -7.21 5.34 -7.27
C LEU A 23 -8.57 4.62 -7.33
N GLY A 24 -9.49 4.90 -6.39
CA GLY A 24 -10.83 4.30 -6.37
C GLY A 24 -10.85 2.83 -5.98
N PHE A 25 -9.95 2.38 -5.11
CA PHE A 25 -10.07 1.08 -4.48
C PHE A 25 -11.20 1.07 -3.46
N GLU A 26 -11.92 -0.05 -3.40
CA GLU A 26 -12.93 -0.30 -2.40
C GLU A 26 -12.29 -0.88 -1.15
N PHE A 27 -12.56 -0.27 0.01
CA PHE A 27 -12.06 -0.73 1.29
C PHE A 27 -13.06 -1.66 1.97
N SER A 28 -12.57 -2.73 2.58
CA SER A 28 -13.39 -3.63 3.40
C SER A 28 -12.60 -4.11 4.61
N PRO A 29 -13.26 -4.42 5.73
CA PRO A 29 -12.58 -4.93 6.91
C PRO A 29 -11.94 -6.30 6.62
N LYS A 30 -10.77 -6.54 7.21
CA LYS A 30 -10.09 -7.85 7.20
C LYS A 30 -9.27 -8.00 8.47
N GLU A 31 -9.30 -9.19 9.06
CA GLU A 31 -8.60 -9.46 10.31
C GLU A 31 -7.10 -9.19 10.20
N TYR A 32 -6.54 -8.65 11.28
CA TYR A 32 -5.11 -8.37 11.45
C TYR A 32 -4.53 -7.36 10.45
N THR A 33 -5.39 -6.56 9.79
CA THR A 33 -4.98 -5.54 8.84
C THR A 33 -5.22 -4.13 9.37
N LEU A 34 -4.28 -3.24 9.10
CA LEU A 34 -4.50 -1.79 9.19
C LEU A 34 -5.56 -1.35 8.17
N PHE A 35 -5.51 -1.93 6.97
CA PHE A 35 -6.57 -1.85 5.98
C PHE A 35 -6.43 -2.93 4.91
N PHE A 36 -7.54 -3.21 4.27
CA PHE A 36 -7.62 -3.99 3.05
C PHE A 36 -8.42 -3.23 2.01
N ALA A 37 -7.90 -3.20 0.78
CA ALA A 37 -8.55 -2.55 -0.35
C ALA A 37 -8.46 -3.41 -1.61
N ARG A 38 -9.45 -3.32 -2.49
CA ARG A 38 -9.49 -4.05 -3.76
C ARG A 38 -10.00 -3.17 -4.90
N LYS A 39 -9.48 -3.42 -6.10
CA LYS A 39 -9.99 -2.83 -7.35
C LYS A 39 -9.81 -3.86 -8.47
N ASN A 40 -10.89 -4.13 -9.20
CA ASN A 40 -10.90 -5.18 -10.23
C ASN A 40 -10.38 -6.53 -9.67
N LYS A 41 -9.33 -7.08 -10.28
CA LYS A 41 -8.69 -8.34 -9.87
C LYS A 41 -7.40 -8.12 -9.08
N LEU A 42 -7.22 -6.95 -8.47
CA LEU A 42 -6.06 -6.58 -7.66
C LEU A 42 -6.50 -6.26 -6.23
N SER A 43 -5.79 -6.81 -5.24
CA SER A 43 -6.01 -6.54 -3.82
C SER A 43 -4.73 -6.08 -3.14
N VAL A 44 -4.88 -5.17 -2.18
CA VAL A 44 -3.81 -4.62 -1.36
C VAL A 44 -4.21 -4.74 0.11
N ALA A 45 -3.41 -5.45 0.90
CA ALA A 45 -3.57 -5.58 2.34
C ALA A 45 -2.34 -5.01 3.05
N VAL A 46 -2.54 -4.28 4.15
CA VAL A 46 -1.45 -3.87 5.04
C VAL A 46 -1.69 -4.43 6.44
N TYR A 47 -0.76 -5.23 6.95
CA TYR A 47 -0.90 -5.91 8.25
C TYR A 47 -0.40 -5.07 9.43
N GLU A 48 -0.96 -5.27 10.63
CA GLU A 48 -0.71 -4.44 11.82
C GLU A 48 0.64 -4.69 12.52
N LYS A 49 1.16 -5.93 12.51
CA LYS A 49 2.40 -6.30 13.23
C LYS A 49 3.63 -6.05 12.37
N GLY A 50 4.12 -4.81 12.43
CA GLY A 50 5.11 -4.28 11.50
C GLY A 50 4.43 -4.05 10.15
N PRO A 51 4.05 -2.80 9.81
CA PRO A 51 3.28 -2.54 8.61
C PRO A 51 3.94 -3.23 7.42
N LYS A 52 3.21 -4.12 6.75
CA LYS A 52 3.71 -4.88 5.60
C LYS A 52 2.62 -4.94 4.57
N VAL A 53 2.93 -4.47 3.37
CA VAL A 53 2.00 -4.57 2.24
C VAL A 53 2.06 -5.96 1.63
N LEU A 54 0.89 -6.47 1.27
CA LEU A 54 0.70 -7.63 0.41
C LEU A 54 -0.18 -7.17 -0.78
N VAL A 55 0.40 -7.18 -1.97
CA VAL A 55 -0.30 -6.93 -3.23
C VAL A 55 -0.51 -8.26 -3.93
N GLN A 56 -1.73 -8.58 -4.35
CA GLN A 56 -2.07 -9.86 -4.99
C GLN A 56 -3.04 -9.69 -6.14
N GLY A 57 -2.94 -10.57 -7.14
CA GLY A 57 -3.89 -10.69 -8.25
C GLY A 57 -3.35 -10.20 -9.59
N LYS A 58 -4.26 -9.86 -10.52
CA LYS A 58 -3.89 -9.41 -11.86
C LYS A 58 -3.50 -7.92 -11.82
N GLY A 59 -2.36 -7.58 -12.39
CA GLY A 59 -1.82 -6.21 -12.39
C GLY A 59 -0.86 -5.90 -11.25
N VAL A 60 -0.40 -6.92 -10.50
CA VAL A 60 0.59 -6.74 -9.41
C VAL A 60 1.85 -6.02 -9.93
N GLY A 61 2.42 -6.48 -11.04
CA GLY A 61 3.65 -5.87 -11.59
C GLY A 61 3.47 -4.39 -11.93
N GLU A 62 2.40 -4.06 -12.65
CA GLU A 62 2.10 -2.67 -13.02
C GLU A 62 1.84 -1.79 -11.79
N PHE A 63 1.04 -2.27 -10.82
CA PHE A 63 0.80 -1.52 -9.59
C PHE A 63 2.10 -1.31 -8.78
N VAL A 64 2.93 -2.34 -8.67
CA VAL A 64 4.20 -2.21 -7.93
C VAL A 64 5.11 -1.19 -8.60
N GLN A 65 5.31 -1.32 -9.91
CA GLN A 65 6.25 -0.50 -10.68
C GLN A 65 5.80 0.97 -10.82
N PHE A 66 4.51 1.23 -11.04
CA PHE A 66 4.02 2.57 -11.37
C PHE A 66 3.33 3.30 -10.22
N GLU A 67 2.88 2.57 -9.20
CA GLU A 67 2.17 3.15 -8.06
C GLU A 67 2.97 3.00 -6.77
N LEU A 68 3.28 1.76 -6.38
CA LEU A 68 3.84 1.49 -5.05
C LEU A 68 5.28 1.98 -4.91
N GLU A 69 6.18 1.55 -5.80
CA GLU A 69 7.61 1.89 -5.74
C GLU A 69 7.83 3.41 -5.81
N PRO A 70 7.39 4.13 -6.86
CA PRO A 70 7.70 5.55 -7.00
C PRO A 70 6.94 6.45 -6.02
N LYS A 71 5.71 6.12 -5.63
CA LYS A 71 4.86 7.02 -4.82
C LYS A 71 4.91 6.73 -3.32
N ILE A 72 5.25 5.49 -2.93
CA ILE A 72 5.23 5.05 -1.53
C ILE A 72 6.63 4.64 -1.04
N LEU A 73 7.35 3.80 -1.80
CA LEU A 73 8.64 3.26 -1.36
C LEU A 73 9.83 4.19 -1.67
N GLY A 74 9.69 5.08 -2.66
CA GLY A 74 10.68 6.09 -3.01
C GLY A 74 11.06 7.00 -1.85
N GLU A 75 12.26 7.60 -1.92
CA GLU A 75 12.89 8.33 -0.82
C GLU A 75 11.97 9.39 -0.20
N ALA A 76 11.82 9.34 1.13
CA ALA A 76 11.13 10.34 1.92
C ALA A 76 11.93 11.66 1.94
N LYS A 77 11.79 12.49 0.91
CA LYS A 77 12.17 13.91 1.01
C LYS A 77 11.02 14.70 1.63
N LEU A 78 10.82 14.57 2.92
CA LEU A 78 10.40 15.69 3.78
C LEU A 78 10.61 15.29 5.24
N GLY A 79 11.84 15.48 5.72
CA GLY A 79 12.02 15.80 7.12
C GLY A 79 11.60 17.25 7.30
N TYR A 80 10.57 17.48 8.09
CA TYR A 80 10.54 18.63 8.99
C TYR A 80 10.02 18.09 10.31
N GLU A 81 10.97 17.99 11.24
CA GLU A 81 10.73 17.90 12.67
C GLU A 81 9.68 18.94 13.06
N GLU A 82 8.79 18.56 13.97
CA GLU A 82 7.91 19.50 14.68
C GLU A 82 8.74 20.69 15.18
N VAL A 83 8.30 21.91 14.81
CA VAL A 83 8.77 23.17 15.43
C VAL A 83 8.26 23.29 16.87
#